data_AF-A0A8T2YBM3-F1
#
_entry.id   AF-A0A8T2YBM3-F1
#
_cell.length_a   1.000
_cell.length_b   1.000
_cell.length_c   1.000
_cell.angle_alpha   90.00
_cell.angle_beta   90.00
_cell.angle_gamma   90.00
#
_symmetry.space_group_name_H-M   'P 1'
#
loop_
_entity.id
_entity.type
_entity.pdbx_description
1 polymer ?
#
loop_
_entity_poly.entity_id
_entity_poly.type
_entity_poly.pdbx_seq_one_letter_code
_entity_poly.pdbx_strand_id
1 'polypeptide(L)'
;MNPYTWFQYKKTERKRIPRYKLLPLSQMIIFISCGNPVNSPLYVDTGTCLHGAKSSNVSPLMHSYVNVAGMKASELMKLCSLERMTLLPAKDYKNMSYKEIHSQLAYGFELSWHNSMCGSCATICYIDDSNRTKCAGGQY
;
A
#
# COMPACT_ATOMS: atom_id res chain seq x y z
N MET A 1 -5.71 17.96 -10.78
CA MET A 1 -5.13 17.75 -9.43
C MET A 1 -5.82 16.53 -8.83
N ASN A 2 -5.07 15.54 -8.34
CA ASN A 2 -5.69 14.35 -7.74
C ASN A 2 -6.35 14.75 -6.39
N PRO A 3 -7.68 14.63 -6.22
CA PRO A 3 -8.35 15.09 -5.01
C PRO A 3 -8.09 14.17 -3.80
N TYR A 4 -7.53 12.99 -4.03
CA TYR A 4 -7.21 12.00 -3.01
C TYR A 4 -5.71 11.72 -2.91
N THR A 5 -5.30 11.29 -1.73
CA THR A 5 -3.96 10.77 -1.47
C THR A 5 -4.05 9.55 -0.56
N TRP A 6 -3.10 8.63 -0.70
CA TRP A 6 -2.96 7.42 0.12
C TRP A 6 -2.07 7.64 1.34
N PHE A 7 -1.74 8.89 1.66
CA PHE A 7 -1.02 9.30 2.87
C PHE A 7 -1.65 10.53 3.50
N GLN A 8 -1.40 10.75 4.79
CA GLN A 8 -1.82 11.96 5.51
C GLN A 8 -0.65 12.66 6.20
N TYR A 9 -0.75 13.97 6.41
CA TYR A 9 0.23 14.72 7.19
C TYR A 9 -0.16 14.71 8.66
N LYS A 10 0.68 14.09 9.51
CA LYS A 10 0.56 14.19 10.97
C LYS A 10 1.56 15.19 11.51
N LYS A 11 1.07 16.16 12.29
CA LYS A 11 1.91 17.11 13.02
C LYS A 11 2.65 16.37 14.14
N THR A 12 3.98 16.37 14.09
CA THR A 12 4.80 15.64 15.08
C THR A 12 5.26 16.51 16.24
N GLU A 13 5.21 17.85 16.11
CA GLU A 13 5.74 18.78 17.12
C GLU A 13 4.84 20.01 17.31
N ARG A 14 4.71 20.49 18.55
CA ARG A 14 4.06 21.77 18.91
C ARG A 14 5.04 22.96 18.83
N LYS A 15 5.83 23.06 17.76
CA LYS A 15 6.72 24.22 17.53
C LYS A 15 6.06 25.27 16.64
N ARG A 16 6.61 26.50 16.63
CA ARG A 16 6.20 27.61 15.74
C ARG A 16 6.23 27.21 14.25
N ILE A 17 7.16 26.35 13.85
CA ILE A 17 7.21 25.70 12.54
C ILE A 17 6.94 24.21 12.77
N PRO A 18 5.75 23.68 12.42
CA PRO A 18 5.45 22.28 12.62
C PRO A 18 6.28 21.41 11.67
N ARG A 19 6.87 20.33 12.18
CA ARG A 19 7.28 19.23 11.32
C ARG A 19 6.07 18.35 11.05
N TYR A 20 5.87 18.02 9.79
CA TYR A 20 4.83 17.11 9.35
C TYR A 20 5.48 15.80 8.93
N LYS A 21 4.95 14.69 9.43
CA LYS A 21 5.33 13.36 8.97
C LYS A 21 4.27 12.84 8.00
N LEU A 22 4.73 12.33 6.87
CA LEU A 22 3.90 11.56 5.96
C LEU A 22 3.54 10.23 6.65
N LEU A 23 2.25 10.00 6.86
CA LEU A 23 1.75 8.72 7.34
C LEU A 23 1.07 8.01 6.18
N PRO A 24 1.62 6.89 5.69
CA PRO A 24 0.93 6.07 4.71
C PRO A 24 -0.38 5.56 5.34
N LEU A 25 -1.49 5.76 4.62
CA LEU A 25 -2.80 5.15 4.90
C LEU A 25 -2.95 3.83 4.17
N SER A 26 -2.28 3.74 3.03
CA SER A 26 -2.21 2.52 2.24
C SER A 26 -0.78 2.23 1.81
N GLN A 27 -0.55 0.98 1.43
CA GLN A 27 0.73 0.50 0.92
C GLN A 27 0.53 -0.39 -0.29
N MET A 28 1.52 -0.39 -1.17
CA MET A 28 1.48 -1.18 -2.39
C MET A 28 1.66 -2.67 -2.09
N ILE A 29 0.89 -3.48 -2.80
CA ILE A 29 1.10 -4.91 -2.94
C ILE A 29 1.25 -5.24 -4.42
N ILE A 30 2.18 -6.14 -4.70
CA ILE A 30 2.56 -6.55 -6.04
C ILE A 30 2.33 -8.05 -6.16
N PHE A 31 1.63 -8.46 -7.21
CA PHE A 31 1.44 -9.86 -7.59
C PHE A 31 2.53 -10.27 -8.57
N ILE A 32 3.20 -11.37 -8.28
CA ILE A 32 4.38 -11.84 -9.00
C ILE A 32 4.15 -13.28 -9.43
N SER A 33 4.44 -13.57 -10.69
CA SER A 33 4.48 -14.92 -11.23
C SER A 33 5.93 -15.31 -11.52
N CYS A 34 6.34 -16.52 -11.16
CA CYS A 34 7.70 -16.99 -11.35
C CYS A 34 7.74 -18.38 -11.98
N GLY A 35 8.67 -18.59 -12.92
CA GLY A 35 8.91 -19.90 -13.53
C GLY A 35 9.57 -20.91 -12.60
N ASN A 36 10.28 -20.44 -11.57
CA ASN A 36 10.94 -21.27 -10.55
C ASN A 36 10.46 -20.90 -9.14
N PRO A 37 10.51 -21.83 -8.18
CA PRO A 37 10.21 -21.52 -6.79
C PRO A 37 11.24 -20.53 -6.24
N VAL A 38 10.77 -19.55 -5.48
CA VAL A 38 11.60 -18.50 -4.87
C VAL A 38 11.71 -18.75 -3.37
N ASN A 39 12.95 -18.80 -2.87
CA ASN A 39 13.24 -18.86 -1.43
C ASN A 39 13.72 -17.49 -0.93
N SER A 40 12.78 -16.57 -0.67
CA SER A 40 13.09 -15.23 -0.18
C SER A 40 11.95 -14.71 0.70
N PRO A 41 12.25 -14.03 1.82
CA PRO A 41 11.22 -13.45 2.69
C PRO A 41 10.42 -12.32 2.03
N LEU A 42 10.90 -11.80 0.89
CA LEU A 42 10.19 -10.78 0.12
C LEU A 42 9.01 -11.33 -0.69
N TYR A 43 8.91 -12.65 -0.83
CA TYR A 43 7.94 -13.34 -1.67
C TYR A 43 7.04 -14.20 -0.78
N VAL A 44 5.83 -13.73 -0.53
CA VAL A 44 4.84 -14.49 0.22
C VAL A 44 4.12 -15.41 -0.76
N ASP A 45 4.28 -16.72 -0.56
CA ASP A 45 3.62 -17.74 -1.38
C ASP A 45 2.10 -17.65 -1.23
N THR A 46 1.40 -17.60 -2.37
CA THR A 46 -0.07 -17.48 -2.40
C THR A 46 -0.81 -18.82 -2.28
N GLY A 47 -0.06 -19.92 -2.24
CA GLY A 47 -0.57 -21.28 -2.19
C GLY A 47 -1.53 -21.57 -3.33
N THR A 48 -2.55 -22.38 -3.06
CA THR A 48 -3.57 -22.74 -4.05
C THR A 48 -4.61 -21.64 -4.30
N CYS A 49 -4.58 -20.55 -3.54
CA CYS A 49 -5.63 -19.52 -3.56
C CYS A 49 -5.71 -18.80 -4.91
N LEU A 50 -4.55 -18.53 -5.54
CA LEU A 50 -4.49 -17.97 -6.90
C LEU A 50 -4.37 -19.06 -7.99
N HIS A 51 -4.17 -20.32 -7.62
CA HIS A 51 -4.19 -21.46 -8.55
C HIS A 51 -5.61 -21.90 -8.98
N GLY A 52 -6.65 -21.17 -8.56
CA GLY A 52 -8.06 -21.52 -8.70
C GLY A 52 -8.70 -21.39 -10.10
N ALA A 53 -7.93 -21.17 -11.17
CA ALA A 53 -8.46 -21.16 -12.54
C ALA A 53 -7.53 -21.91 -13.50
N LYS A 54 -7.20 -23.16 -13.18
CA LYS A 54 -6.65 -24.06 -14.21
C LYS A 54 -7.80 -24.43 -15.15
N SER A 55 -7.96 -23.66 -16.24
CA SER A 55 -8.49 -24.26 -17.45
C SER A 55 -7.54 -25.38 -17.81
N SER A 56 -8.09 -26.57 -17.94
CA SER A 56 -7.46 -27.74 -18.50
C SER A 56 -6.56 -27.35 -19.69
N ASN A 57 -5.32 -27.83 -19.63
CA ASN A 57 -4.32 -27.90 -20.71
C ASN A 57 -3.22 -26.81 -20.68
N VAL A 58 -2.06 -27.25 -20.15
CA VAL A 58 -0.71 -26.79 -20.52
C VAL A 58 -0.37 -25.33 -20.19
N SER A 59 -0.37 -24.97 -18.91
CA SER A 59 0.51 -23.90 -18.42
C SER A 59 1.60 -24.53 -17.54
N PRO A 60 2.88 -24.10 -17.67
CA PRO A 60 3.92 -24.52 -16.72
C PRO A 60 3.45 -24.22 -15.30
N LEU A 61 3.89 -25.00 -14.32
CA LEU A 61 3.62 -24.76 -12.91
C LEU A 61 4.25 -23.42 -12.49
N MET A 62 3.56 -22.31 -12.74
CA MET A 62 4.02 -20.97 -12.39
C MET A 62 3.75 -20.74 -10.91
N HIS A 63 4.80 -20.41 -10.18
CA HIS A 63 4.73 -20.11 -8.76
C HIS A 63 4.22 -18.69 -8.55
N SER A 64 3.17 -18.53 -7.74
CA SER A 64 2.49 -17.25 -7.53
C SER A 64 2.81 -16.69 -6.15
N TYR A 65 3.31 -15.46 -6.13
CA TYR A 65 3.76 -14.76 -4.93
C TYR A 65 3.13 -13.38 -4.83
N VAL A 66 3.13 -12.84 -3.62
CA VAL A 66 2.94 -11.41 -3.40
C VAL A 66 4.10 -10.79 -2.65
N ASN A 67 4.39 -9.53 -2.98
CA ASN A 67 5.27 -8.68 -2.20
C ASN A 67 4.47 -7.50 -1.66
N VAL A 68 4.61 -7.23 -0.37
CA VAL A 68 3.92 -6.14 0.33
C VAL A 68 4.95 -5.08 0.74
N ALA A 69 4.58 -3.81 0.63
CA ALA A 69 5.43 -2.62 0.84
C ALA A 69 6.35 -2.24 -0.34
N GLY A 70 6.20 -2.92 -1.48
CA GLY A 70 6.89 -2.61 -2.71
C GLY A 70 8.29 -3.24 -2.79
N MET A 71 8.68 -3.57 -4.01
CA MET A 71 9.93 -4.25 -4.35
C MET A 71 10.73 -3.37 -5.31
N LYS A 72 12.05 -3.29 -5.13
CA LYS A 72 12.94 -2.67 -6.13
C LYS A 72 13.04 -3.57 -7.35
N ALA A 73 13.22 -2.99 -8.54
CA ALA A 73 13.43 -3.77 -9.76
C ALA A 73 14.59 -4.78 -9.63
N SER A 74 15.64 -4.45 -8.87
CA SER A 74 16.79 -5.33 -8.60
C SER A 74 16.47 -6.52 -7.69
N GLU A 75 15.36 -6.48 -6.95
CA GLU A 75 14.92 -7.54 -6.02
C GLU A 75 14.00 -8.55 -6.73
N LEU A 76 13.59 -8.28 -7.97
CA LEU A 76 12.82 -9.19 -8.80
C LEU A 76 13.70 -10.37 -9.25
N MET A 77 13.30 -11.59 -8.90
CA MET A 77 14.08 -12.78 -9.20
C MET A 77 14.07 -13.10 -10.70
N LYS A 78 15.10 -13.77 -11.19
CA LYS A 78 15.15 -14.24 -12.59
C LYS A 78 13.94 -15.12 -12.89
N LEU A 79 13.41 -14.99 -14.10
CA LEU A 79 12.22 -15.72 -14.57
C LEU A 79 10.94 -15.39 -13.77
N CYS A 80 10.90 -14.25 -13.08
CA CYS A 80 9.69 -13.69 -12.50
C CYS A 80 9.18 -12.50 -13.30
N SER A 81 7.86 -12.37 -13.40
CA SER A 81 7.13 -11.25 -13.98
C SER A 81 6.23 -10.60 -12.93
N LEU A 82 6.07 -9.29 -13.05
CA LEU A 82 5.03 -8.57 -12.34
C LEU A 82 3.72 -8.71 -13.10
N GLU A 83 2.69 -9.20 -12.43
CA GLU A 83 1.38 -9.40 -13.05
C GLU A 83 0.48 -8.20 -12.81
N ARG A 84 0.34 -7.78 -11.55
CA ARG A 84 -0.59 -6.73 -11.11
C ARG A 84 -0.08 -6.01 -9.88
N MET A 85 -0.56 -4.80 -9.68
CA MET A 85 -0.32 -4.01 -8.47
C MET A 85 -1.64 -3.46 -7.94
N THR A 86 -1.78 -3.38 -6.62
CA THR A 86 -2.89 -2.67 -5.96
C THR A 86 -2.43 -2.10 -4.62
N LEU A 87 -3.37 -1.53 -3.87
CA LEU A 87 -3.16 -0.98 -2.53
C LEU A 87 -3.83 -1.86 -1.47
N LEU A 88 -3.28 -1.78 -0.26
CA LEU A 88 -3.75 -2.39 0.99
C LEU A 88 -3.72 -1.35 2.11
N PRO A 89 -4.50 -1.48 3.20
CA PRO A 89 -4.37 -0.59 4.35
C PRO A 89 -2.95 -0.66 4.91
N ALA A 90 -2.42 0.46 5.36
CA ALA A 90 -1.09 0.54 5.94
C ALA A 90 -1.05 -0.21 7.27
N LYS A 91 -0.31 -1.32 7.31
CA LYS A 91 -0.14 -2.20 8.47
C LYS A 91 1.25 -2.83 8.42
N ASP A 92 1.67 -3.44 9.52
CA ASP A 92 2.83 -4.31 9.49
C ASP A 92 2.41 -5.69 8.94
N TYR A 93 2.84 -6.01 7.72
CA TYR A 93 2.58 -7.30 7.08
C TYR A 93 3.74 -8.28 7.22
N LYS A 94 4.75 -7.93 8.01
CA LYS A 94 5.89 -8.83 8.26
C LYS A 94 5.37 -10.14 8.86
N ASN A 95 5.79 -11.25 8.27
CA ASN A 95 5.43 -12.61 8.67
C ASN A 95 3.94 -12.96 8.55
N MET A 96 3.12 -12.15 7.86
CA MET A 96 1.73 -12.55 7.56
C MET A 96 1.68 -13.59 6.45
N SER A 97 0.79 -14.57 6.61
CA SER A 97 0.46 -15.50 5.54
C SER A 97 -0.34 -14.81 4.43
N TYR A 98 -0.34 -15.39 3.22
CA TYR A 98 -1.17 -14.86 2.14
C TYR A 98 -2.66 -14.83 2.49
N LYS A 99 -3.16 -15.77 3.31
CA LYS A 99 -4.56 -15.77 3.74
C LYS A 99 -4.91 -14.52 4.55
N GLU A 100 -4.00 -14.08 5.43
CA GLU A 100 -4.18 -12.86 6.22
C GLU A 100 -4.09 -11.61 5.33
N ILE A 101 -3.14 -11.58 4.41
CA ILE A 101 -3.00 -10.51 3.40
C ILE A 101 -4.27 -10.44 2.53
N HIS A 102 -4.80 -11.58 2.09
CA HIS A 102 -6.02 -11.66 1.28
C HIS A 102 -7.24 -11.13 2.03
N SER A 103 -7.33 -11.34 3.34
CA SER A 103 -8.37 -10.71 4.18
C SER A 103 -8.25 -9.18 4.17
N GLN A 104 -7.03 -8.64 4.21
CA GLN A 104 -6.83 -7.19 4.08
C GLN A 104 -7.14 -6.69 2.67
N LEU A 105 -6.91 -7.48 1.62
CA LEU A 105 -7.29 -7.15 0.24
C LEU A 105 -8.81 -7.02 0.10
N ALA A 106 -9.56 -7.88 0.77
CA ALA A 106 -11.03 -7.81 0.77
C ALA A 106 -11.56 -6.56 1.50
N TYR A 107 -10.85 -6.07 2.52
CA TYR A 107 -11.14 -4.77 3.13
C TYR A 107 -10.87 -3.60 2.16
N GLY A 108 -9.81 -3.70 1.36
CA GLY A 108 -9.47 -2.72 0.32
C GLY A 108 -8.27 -1.87 0.71
N PHE A 109 -8.40 -0.54 0.61
CA PHE A 109 -7.35 0.42 0.94
C PHE A 109 -7.95 1.74 1.42
N GLU A 110 -7.17 2.51 2.15
CA GLU A 110 -7.59 3.79 2.71
C GLU A 110 -7.09 4.98 1.86
N LEU A 111 -7.99 5.94 1.64
CA LEU A 111 -7.70 7.21 1.00
C LEU A 111 -8.02 8.35 1.97
N SER A 112 -7.32 9.47 1.81
CA SER A 112 -7.71 10.73 2.41
C SER A 112 -7.89 11.81 1.35
N TRP A 113 -8.79 12.74 1.65
CA TRP A 113 -9.08 13.89 0.81
C TRP A 113 -8.53 15.12 1.49
N HIS A 114 -7.50 15.71 0.89
CA HIS A 114 -6.83 16.87 1.45
C HIS A 114 -7.47 18.15 0.91
N ASN A 115 -7.35 18.42 -0.39
CA ASN A 115 -7.86 19.67 -0.97
C ASN A 115 -9.38 19.86 -0.82
N SER A 116 -10.17 18.79 -0.86
CA SER A 116 -11.64 18.88 -0.77
C SER A 116 -12.15 19.25 0.63
N MET A 117 -11.40 18.90 1.68
CA MET A 117 -11.78 19.12 3.10
C MET A 117 -11.06 20.31 3.74
N CYS A 118 -10.02 20.85 3.08
CA CYS A 118 -9.20 21.93 3.62
C CYS A 118 -9.82 23.33 3.50
N GLY A 119 -11.00 23.46 2.88
CA GLY A 119 -11.70 24.74 2.74
C GLY A 119 -10.76 25.86 2.30
N SER A 120 -10.69 26.93 3.09
CA SER A 120 -9.88 28.11 2.85
C SER A 120 -8.53 28.14 3.60
N CYS A 121 -7.87 27.00 3.84
CA CYS A 121 -6.54 27.04 4.46
C CYS A 121 -5.51 27.80 3.60
N ALA A 122 -4.80 28.75 4.20
CA ALA A 122 -3.90 29.64 3.46
C ALA A 122 -2.53 29.04 3.09
N THR A 123 -2.06 28.03 3.81
CA THR A 123 -0.69 27.52 3.62
C THR A 123 -0.61 26.01 3.70
N ILE A 124 -0.78 25.44 4.89
CA ILE A 124 -0.76 23.99 5.08
C ILE A 124 -2.03 23.59 5.79
N CYS A 125 -2.64 22.52 5.31
CA CYS A 125 -3.75 21.87 5.97
C CYS A 125 -3.31 20.51 6.49
N TYR A 126 -3.77 20.12 7.67
CA TYR A 126 -3.41 18.84 8.29
C TYR A 126 -4.56 18.33 9.15
N ILE A 127 -4.56 17.03 9.44
CA ILE A 127 -5.52 16.41 10.36
C ILE A 127 -4.81 16.23 11.71
N ASP A 128 -5.43 16.68 12.79
CA ASP A 128 -4.90 16.48 14.15
C ASP A 128 -5.33 15.12 14.74
N ASP A 129 -4.86 14.79 15.94
CA ASP A 129 -5.18 13.52 16.60
C ASP A 129 -6.68 13.31 16.88
N SER A 130 -7.51 14.37 16.79
CA SER A 130 -8.97 14.28 16.92
C SER A 130 -9.68 14.01 15.59
N ASN A 131 -8.91 13.69 14.54
CA ASN A 131 -9.39 13.50 13.17
C ASN A 131 -10.09 14.74 12.60
N ARG A 132 -9.70 15.94 13.07
CA ARG A 132 -10.24 17.22 12.60
C ARG A 132 -9.24 17.95 11.71
N THR A 133 -9.74 18.53 10.63
CA THR A 133 -8.97 19.37 9.72
C THR A 133 -8.53 20.67 10.40
N LYS A 134 -7.26 21.04 10.26
CA LYS A 134 -6.63 22.25 10.82
C LYS A 134 -5.77 22.93 9.76
N CYS A 135 -5.67 24.25 9.84
CA CYS A 135 -4.75 25.04 9.02
C CYS A 135 -3.52 25.46 9.84
N ALA A 136 -2.34 25.40 9.23
CA ALA A 136 -1.17 26.15 9.66
C ALA A 136 -0.99 27.34 8.71
N GLY A 137 -0.93 28.55 9.29
CA GLY A 137 -0.84 29.81 8.57
C GLY A 137 -2.14 30.63 8.48
N GLY A 138 -3.23 30.18 9.11
CA GLY A 138 -4.53 30.88 9.10
C GLY A 138 -5.52 30.31 8.07
N GLN A 139 -6.73 30.87 8.07
CA GLN A 139 -7.81 30.60 7.12
C GLN A 139 -8.09 31.88 6.33
N TYR A 140 -8.41 31.79 5.03
CA TYR A 140 -9.03 32.88 4.29
C TYR A 140 -10.50 33.00 4.62
#